data_AF-A0A2N2SAF0-F1
#
_entry.id   AF-A0A2N2SAF0-F1
#
_cell.length_a   1.000
_cell.length_b   1.000
_cell.length_c   1.000
_cell.angle_alpha   90.00
_cell.angle_beta   90.00
_cell.angle_gamma   90.00
#
_symmetry.space_group_name_H-M   'P 1'
#
loop_
_entity.id
_entity.type
_entity.pdbx_description
1 polymer ?
#
loop_
_entity_poly.entity_id
_entity_poly.type
_entity_poly.pdbx_seq_one_letter_code
_entity_poly.pdbx_strand_id
1 'polypeptide(L)'
;MPDILNYSIFSNTALQYLTALGLFLGGMAIGYVFKKYILSRLKKLAVATETTIDDFLIVTIEKSLIPIIYFGVFYIALHTLNLSEDFKHGLTTAAIVLITVLAVRAIISMVNFGLQSYIVKSADSAVGEKQLKGIRGL
;
A
#
# COMPACT_ATOMS: atom_id res chain seq x y z
N MET A 1 -25.90 -27.15 -25.86
CA MET A 1 -24.44 -26.99 -25.94
C MET A 1 -23.86 -26.78 -24.53
N PRO A 2 -23.84 -27.79 -23.63
CA PRO A 2 -23.32 -27.61 -22.26
C PRO A 2 -21.83 -28.02 -22.11
N ASP A 3 -21.23 -28.67 -23.10
CA ASP A 3 -19.99 -29.43 -22.89
C ASP A 3 -18.71 -28.58 -22.90
N ILE A 4 -18.75 -27.38 -23.48
CA ILE A 4 -17.55 -26.52 -23.62
C ILE A 4 -17.11 -25.90 -22.29
N LEU A 5 -18.03 -25.67 -21.34
CA LEU A 5 -17.70 -25.07 -20.04
C LEU A 5 -17.09 -26.06 -19.05
N ASN A 6 -17.37 -27.37 -19.21
CA ASN A 6 -16.84 -28.45 -18.39
C ASN A 6 -15.56 -29.07 -18.94
N TYR A 7 -15.08 -28.57 -20.08
CA TYR A 7 -13.78 -28.98 -20.61
C TYR A 7 -12.68 -28.57 -19.62
N SER A 8 -11.98 -29.57 -19.08
CA SER A 8 -10.92 -29.37 -18.11
C SER A 8 -9.57 -29.23 -18.82
N ILE A 9 -8.92 -28.10 -18.61
CA ILE A 9 -7.53 -27.87 -19.02
C ILE A 9 -6.76 -27.66 -17.73
N PHE A 10 -5.70 -28.46 -17.53
CA PHE A 10 -4.82 -28.30 -16.37
C PHE A 10 -5.56 -28.38 -15.02
N SER A 11 -6.46 -29.37 -14.89
CA SER A 11 -7.30 -29.61 -13.70
C SER A 11 -8.29 -28.49 -13.35
N ASN A 12 -8.52 -27.56 -14.27
CA ASN A 12 -9.45 -26.44 -14.11
C ASN A 12 -10.46 -26.42 -15.26
N THR A 13 -11.72 -26.14 -14.97
CA THR A 13 -12.76 -25.99 -16.00
C THR A 13 -12.67 -24.61 -16.65
N ALA A 14 -13.13 -24.49 -17.90
CA ALA A 14 -13.23 -23.19 -18.58
C ALA A 14 -14.03 -22.15 -17.76
N LEU A 15 -15.03 -22.60 -17.00
CA LEU A 15 -15.81 -21.77 -16.07
C LEU A 15 -14.93 -21.21 -14.93
N GLN A 16 -14.01 -22.02 -14.36
CA GLN A 16 -13.10 -21.57 -13.31
C GLN A 16 -12.14 -20.48 -13.80
N TYR A 17 -11.58 -20.63 -15.00
CA TYR A 17 -10.77 -19.58 -15.62
C TYR A 17 -11.57 -18.29 -15.84
N LEU A 18 -12.82 -18.40 -16.32
CA LEU A 18 -13.68 -17.23 -16.52
C LEU A 18 -14.03 -16.54 -15.19
N THR A 19 -14.23 -17.31 -14.13
CA THR A 19 -14.52 -16.80 -12.79
C THR A 19 -13.33 -16.08 -12.20
N ALA A 20 -12.13 -16.65 -12.33
CA ALA A 20 -10.90 -16.02 -11.88
C ALA A 20 -10.58 -14.75 -12.65
N LEU A 21 -10.82 -14.74 -13.96
CA LEU A 21 -10.67 -13.55 -14.78
C LEU A 21 -11.67 -12.45 -14.35
N GLY A 22 -12.92 -12.83 -14.09
CA GLY A 22 -13.95 -11.92 -13.57
C GLY A 22 -13.58 -11.35 -12.20
N LEU A 23 -13.08 -12.17 -11.29
CA LEU A 23 -12.57 -11.74 -9.98
C LEU A 23 -11.35 -10.84 -10.08
N PHE A 24 -10.42 -11.16 -10.98
CA PHE A 24 -9.24 -10.34 -11.21
C PHE A 24 -9.61 -8.96 -11.75
N LEU A 25 -10.46 -8.89 -12.78
CA LEU A 25 -10.93 -7.63 -13.36
C LEU A 25 -11.80 -6.84 -12.37
N GLY A 26 -12.73 -7.51 -11.68
CA GLY A 26 -13.58 -6.89 -10.67
C GLY A 26 -12.77 -6.36 -9.50
N GLY A 27 -11.80 -7.14 -9.02
CA GLY A 27 -10.88 -6.72 -7.97
C GLY A 27 -9.96 -5.58 -8.40
N MET A 28 -9.47 -5.57 -9.65
CA MET A 28 -8.72 -4.44 -10.20
C MET A 28 -9.58 -3.17 -10.24
N ALA A 29 -10.84 -3.29 -10.67
CA ALA A 29 -11.78 -2.18 -10.68
C ALA A 29 -12.04 -1.65 -9.26
N ILE A 30 -12.26 -2.54 -8.28
CA ILE A 30 -12.40 -2.18 -6.87
C ILE A 30 -11.14 -1.49 -6.37
N GLY A 31 -9.95 -2.05 -6.64
CA GLY A 31 -8.68 -1.45 -6.22
C GLY A 31 -8.43 -0.07 -6.83
N TYR A 32 -8.82 0.14 -8.09
CA TYR A 32 -8.77 1.44 -8.75
C TYR A 32 -9.73 2.46 -8.11
N VAL A 33 -10.97 2.05 -7.81
CA VAL A 33 -11.94 2.88 -7.09
C VAL A 33 -11.44 3.20 -5.69
N PHE A 34 -10.88 2.21 -4.98
CA PHE A 34 -10.33 2.35 -3.64
C PHE A 34 -9.16 3.33 -3.62
N LYS A 35 -8.24 3.24 -4.60
CA LYS A 35 -7.17 4.23 -4.81
C LYS A 35 -7.74 5.63 -4.89
N LYS A 36 -8.71 5.84 -5.80
CA LYS A 36 -9.32 7.14 -6.04
C LYS A 36 -10.06 7.67 -4.81
N TYR A 37 -10.75 6.80 -4.09
CA TYR A 37 -11.51 7.15 -2.90
C TYR A 37 -10.61 7.51 -1.72
N ILE A 38 -9.61 6.67 -1.43
CA ILE A 38 -8.62 6.91 -0.37
C ILE A 38 -7.87 8.21 -0.63
N LEU A 39 -7.32 8.41 -1.83
CA LEU A 39 -6.62 9.66 -2.19
C LEU A 39 -7.51 10.89 -1.99
N SER A 40 -8.77 10.81 -2.41
CA SER A 40 -9.69 11.93 -2.26
C SER A 40 -10.04 12.22 -0.80
N ARG A 41 -10.15 11.20 0.06
CA ARG A 41 -10.45 11.35 1.50
C ARG A 41 -9.24 11.86 2.26
N LEU A 42 -8.07 11.30 1.98
CA LEU A 42 -6.80 11.70 2.57
C LEU A 42 -6.45 13.15 2.21
N LYS A 43 -6.63 13.56 0.94
CA LYS A 43 -6.42 14.95 0.53
C LYS A 43 -7.36 15.94 1.23
N LYS A 44 -8.60 15.53 1.52
CA LYS A 44 -9.55 16.35 2.31
C LYS A 44 -9.14 16.45 3.78
N LEU A 45 -8.56 15.40 4.34
CA LEU A 45 -8.05 15.41 5.72
C LEU A 45 -6.79 16.28 5.84
N ALA A 46 -5.85 16.18 4.89
CA ALA A 46 -4.64 17.01 4.86
C ALA A 46 -4.94 18.51 4.73
N VAL A 47 -5.99 18.89 4.02
CA VAL A 47 -6.40 20.31 3.94
C VAL A 47 -6.95 20.82 5.29
N ALA A 48 -7.40 19.92 6.17
CA ALA A 48 -7.90 20.29 7.50
C ALA A 48 -6.78 20.40 8.56
N THR A 49 -5.55 19.98 8.27
CA THR A 49 -4.41 20.04 9.20
C THR A 49 -3.18 20.66 8.55
N GLU A 50 -2.66 21.75 9.11
CA GLU A 50 -1.45 22.46 8.64
C GLU A 50 -0.12 21.70 8.90
N THR A 51 -0.17 20.39 9.17
CA THR A 51 0.97 19.61 9.67
C THR A 51 1.57 18.68 8.64
N THR A 52 2.89 18.82 8.41
CA THR A 52 3.73 18.00 7.51
C THR A 52 3.71 16.49 7.80
N ILE A 53 3.24 16.09 8.99
CA ILE A 53 3.12 14.68 9.40
C ILE A 53 2.02 13.97 8.58
N ASP A 54 0.92 14.67 8.30
CA ASP A 54 -0.24 14.08 7.62
C ASP A 54 0.08 13.76 6.17
N ASP A 55 0.77 14.67 5.47
CA ASP A 55 1.22 14.43 4.09
C ASP A 55 2.15 13.21 3.97
N PHE A 56 3.02 13.00 4.95
CA PHE A 56 3.91 11.83 4.98
C PHE A 56 3.15 10.52 5.19
N LEU A 57 2.18 10.51 6.10
CA LEU A 57 1.29 9.38 6.34
C LEU A 57 0.52 9.02 5.07
N ILE A 58 0.00 10.03 4.36
CA ILE A 58 -0.76 9.84 3.12
C ILE A 58 0.09 9.17 2.04
N VAL A 59 1.31 9.68 1.80
CA VAL A 59 2.22 9.11 0.79
C VAL A 59 2.66 7.69 1.17
N THR A 60 2.89 7.44 2.47
CA THR A 60 3.29 6.10 2.95
C THR A 60 2.16 5.09 2.81
N ILE A 61 0.94 5.49 3.16
CA ILE A 61 -0.28 4.69 3.01
C ILE A 61 -0.53 4.40 1.53
N GLU A 62 -0.47 5.41 0.65
CA GLU A 62 -0.69 5.22 -0.78
C GLU A 62 0.33 4.23 -1.36
N LYS A 63 1.62 4.41 -1.07
CA LYS A 63 2.68 3.53 -1.59
C LYS A 63 2.63 2.10 -1.04
N SER A 64 2.00 1.88 0.11
CA SER A 64 1.93 0.56 0.75
C SER A 64 0.61 -0.17 0.50
N LEU A 65 -0.54 0.52 0.62
CA LEU A 65 -1.86 -0.09 0.41
C LEU A 65 -2.07 -0.50 -1.05
N ILE A 66 -1.57 0.29 -2.00
CA ILE A 66 -1.75 0.01 -3.42
C ILE A 66 -1.17 -1.38 -3.78
N PRO A 67 0.12 -1.68 -3.55
CA PRO A 67 0.67 -3.01 -3.80
C PRO A 67 -0.10 -4.13 -3.09
N ILE A 68 -0.51 -3.92 -1.84
CA ILE A 68 -1.25 -4.91 -1.05
C ILE A 68 -2.59 -5.23 -1.70
N ILE A 69 -3.33 -4.22 -2.14
CA ILE A 69 -4.65 -4.42 -2.77
C ILE A 69 -4.50 -5.17 -4.09
N TYR A 70 -3.59 -4.74 -4.97
CA TYR A 70 -3.38 -5.41 -6.25
C TYR A 70 -2.91 -6.86 -6.07
N PHE A 71 -1.99 -7.09 -5.12
CA PHE A 71 -1.52 -8.42 -4.79
C PHE A 71 -2.63 -9.28 -4.15
N GLY A 72 -3.45 -8.71 -3.27
CA GLY A 72 -4.58 -9.40 -2.64
C GLY A 72 -5.64 -9.80 -3.66
N VAL A 73 -5.97 -8.93 -4.60
CA VAL A 73 -6.87 -9.25 -5.73
C VAL A 73 -6.31 -10.39 -6.56
N PHE A 74 -5.02 -10.32 -6.90
CA PHE A 74 -4.34 -11.37 -7.64
C PHE A 74 -4.31 -12.70 -6.87
N TYR A 75 -4.04 -12.66 -5.56
CA TYR A 75 -4.02 -13.80 -4.67
C TYR A 75 -5.39 -14.49 -4.62
N ILE A 76 -6.46 -13.73 -4.42
CA ILE A 76 -7.83 -14.25 -4.39
C ILE A 76 -8.21 -14.86 -5.74
N ALA A 77 -7.91 -14.16 -6.84
CA ALA A 77 -8.19 -14.66 -8.19
C ALA A 77 -7.47 -15.98 -8.45
N LEU A 78 -6.18 -16.09 -8.10
CA LEU A 78 -5.42 -17.33 -8.25
C LEU A 78 -5.90 -18.45 -7.33
N HIS A 79 -6.35 -18.14 -6.11
CA HIS A 79 -6.87 -19.14 -5.18
C HIS A 79 -8.19 -19.76 -5.66
N THR A 80 -8.92 -19.09 -6.55
CA THR A 80 -10.12 -19.66 -7.17
C THR A 80 -9.81 -20.72 -8.23
N LEU A 81 -8.57 -20.78 -8.72
CA LEU A 81 -8.09 -21.88 -9.54
C LEU A 81 -7.58 -23.01 -8.65
N ASN A 82 -7.83 -24.23 -9.10
CA ASN A 82 -7.22 -25.43 -8.56
C ASN A 82 -5.76 -25.48 -9.02
N LEU A 83 -4.92 -24.72 -8.32
CA LEU A 83 -3.47 -24.69 -8.51
C LEU A 83 -2.80 -25.79 -7.68
N SER A 84 -1.71 -26.35 -8.21
CA SER A 84 -0.87 -27.30 -7.48
C SER A 84 -0.30 -26.68 -6.20
N GLU A 85 0.04 -27.51 -5.22
CA GLU A 85 0.59 -27.04 -3.94
C GLU A 85 1.85 -26.20 -4.14
N ASP A 86 2.70 -26.53 -5.12
CA ASP A 86 3.89 -25.75 -5.47
C ASP A 86 3.57 -24.29 -5.81
N PHE A 87 2.51 -24.06 -6.58
CA PHE A 87 2.06 -22.71 -6.93
C PHE A 87 1.50 -21.97 -5.72
N LYS A 88 0.75 -22.65 -4.85
CA LYS A 88 0.23 -22.06 -3.59
C LYS A 88 1.38 -21.67 -2.65
N HIS A 89 2.40 -22.52 -2.54
CA HIS A 89 3.60 -22.21 -1.77
C HIS A 89 4.36 -21.02 -2.34
N GLY A 90 4.61 -20.99 -3.66
CA GLY A 90 5.26 -19.86 -4.31
C GLY A 90 4.51 -18.54 -4.13
N LEU A 91 3.18 -18.57 -4.23
CA LEU A 91 2.33 -17.41 -4.01
C LEU A 91 2.38 -16.92 -2.55
N THR A 92 2.38 -17.85 -1.59
CA THR A 92 2.54 -17.53 -0.15
C THR A 92 3.91 -16.91 0.11
N THR A 93 4.99 -17.47 -0.46
CA THR A 93 6.34 -16.89 -0.35
C THR A 93 6.39 -15.49 -0.96
N ALA A 94 5.79 -15.27 -2.13
CA ALA A 94 5.71 -13.94 -2.73
C ALA A 94 4.94 -12.94 -1.83
N ALA A 95 3.86 -13.40 -1.19
CA ALA A 95 3.09 -12.60 -0.23
C ALA A 95 3.95 -12.18 0.97
N ILE A 96 4.68 -13.13 1.55
CA ILE A 96 5.60 -12.89 2.68
C ILE A 96 6.67 -11.88 2.26
N VAL A 97 7.34 -12.09 1.12
CA VAL A 97 8.38 -11.18 0.62
C VAL A 97 7.83 -9.76 0.43
N LEU A 98 6.64 -9.63 -0.15
CA LEU A 98 5.99 -8.33 -0.35
C LEU A 98 5.71 -7.65 1.00
N ILE A 99 5.15 -8.38 1.97
CA ILE A 99 4.89 -7.87 3.32
C ILE A 99 6.21 -7.46 4.00
N THR A 100 7.27 -8.26 3.90
CA THR A 100 8.58 -7.95 4.48
C THR A 100 9.15 -6.67 3.87
N VAL A 101 9.14 -6.52 2.54
CA VAL A 101 9.62 -5.30 1.87
C VAL A 101 8.82 -4.08 2.31
N LEU A 102 7.50 -4.20 2.44
CA LEU A 102 6.65 -3.11 2.93
C LEU A 102 6.94 -2.77 4.40
N ALA A 103 7.13 -3.78 5.26
CA ALA A 103 7.48 -3.57 6.67
C ALA A 103 8.83 -2.85 6.81
N VAL A 104 9.85 -3.29 6.05
CA VAL A 104 11.17 -2.64 6.05
C VAL A 104 11.06 -1.20 5.55
N ARG A 105 10.32 -0.95 4.46
CA ARG A 105 10.09 0.41 3.96
C ARG A 105 9.37 1.28 4.99
N ALA A 106 8.37 0.75 5.69
CA ALA A 106 7.64 1.47 6.73
C ALA A 106 8.56 1.86 7.89
N ILE A 107 9.43 0.96 8.34
CA ILE A 107 10.42 1.23 9.39
C ILE A 107 11.39 2.34 8.94
N ILE A 108 11.95 2.23 7.73
CA ILE A 108 12.86 3.25 7.18
C ILE A 108 12.14 4.61 7.09
N SER A 109 10.90 4.63 6.63
CA SER A 109 10.05 5.83 6.60
C SER A 109 9.95 6.46 7.98
N MET A 110 9.63 5.66 9.00
CA MET A 110 9.44 6.14 10.37
C MET A 110 10.73 6.71 10.97
N VAL A 111 11.88 6.07 10.71
CA VAL A 111 13.19 6.55 11.16
C VAL A 111 13.54 7.87 10.48
N ASN A 112 13.40 7.98 9.16
CA ASN A 112 13.69 9.22 8.42
C ASN A 112 12.83 10.38 8.92
N PHE A 113 11.55 10.11 9.16
CA PHE A 113 10.62 11.11 9.69
C PHE A 113 11.02 11.56 11.11
N GLY A 114 11.40 10.62 11.97
CA GLY A 114 11.92 10.91 13.31
C GLY A 114 13.16 11.80 13.25
N LEU A 115 14.15 11.45 12.43
CA LEU A 115 15.38 12.23 12.26
C LEU A 115 15.11 13.64 11.73
N GLN A 116 14.26 13.77 10.71
CA GLN A 116 13.91 15.07 10.14
C GLN A 116 13.18 15.95 11.16
N SER A 117 12.27 15.39 11.94
CA SER A 117 11.55 16.10 13.01
C SER A 117 12.49 16.58 14.12
N TYR A 118 13.44 15.73 14.54
CA TYR A 118 14.47 16.11 15.51
C TYR A 118 15.37 17.24 15.00
N ILE A 119 15.88 17.14 13.77
CA ILE A 119 16.76 18.17 13.18
C ILE A 119 16.03 19.50 13.03
N VAL A 120 14.79 19.50 12.55
CA VAL A 120 13.98 20.72 12.42
C VAL A 120 13.75 21.36 13.80
N LYS A 121 13.40 20.57 14.82
CA LYS A 121 13.20 21.06 16.18
C LYS A 121 14.49 21.60 16.83
N SER A 122 15.63 20.98 16.55
CA SER A 122 16.95 21.44 17.00
C SER A 122 17.42 22.72 16.28
N ALA A 123 17.09 22.87 14.99
CA ALA A 123 17.39 24.09 14.23
C ALA A 123 16.53 25.27 14.72
N ASP A 124 15.25 25.03 15.00
CA ASP A 124 14.31 26.07 15.45
C ASP A 124 14.66 26.60 16.86
N SER A 125 15.09 25.70 17.76
CA SER A 125 15.58 26.08 19.09
C SER A 125 16.90 26.85 19.06
N ALA A 126 17.82 26.52 18.14
CA ALA A 126 19.06 27.27 17.94
C ALA A 126 18.83 28.67 17.33
N VAL A 127 17.80 28.84 16.50
CA VAL A 127 17.38 30.14 15.95
C VAL A 127 16.71 31.00 17.03
N GLY A 128 15.83 30.41 17.85
CA GLY A 128 15.19 31.09 18.98
C GLY A 128 16.19 31.62 20.02
N GLU A 129 17.21 30.83 20.38
CA GLU A 129 18.26 31.28 21.31
C GLU A 129 19.10 32.45 20.74
N LYS A 130 19.40 32.45 19.44
CA LYS A 130 20.14 33.54 18.81
C LYS A 130 19.33 34.84 18.80
N GLN A 131 18.02 34.78 18.57
CA GLN A 131 17.16 35.95 18.62
C GLN A 131 17.01 36.50 20.04
N LEU A 132 16.88 35.63 21.05
CA LEU A 132 16.77 36.05 22.46
C LEU A 132 18.06 36.70 23.00
N LYS A 133 19.24 36.25 22.54
CA LYS A 133 20.52 36.90 22.89
C LYS A 133 20.68 38.29 22.25
N GLY A 134 20.12 38.50 21.05
CA GLY A 134 20.15 39.81 20.39
C GLY A 134 19.30 40.88 21.10
N ILE A 135 18.17 40.47 21.70
CA ILE A 135 17.26 41.39 22.42
C ILE A 135 17.77 41.70 23.84
N ARG A 136 18.46 40.76 24.49
CA ARG A 136 19.04 40.96 25.82
C ARG A 136 20.38 41.70 25.84
N GLY A 137 20.96 41.96 24.67
CA GLY A 137 22.24 42.68 24.51
C GLY A 137 22.09 44.19 24.24
N LEU A 138 20.86 44.72 24.25
CA LEU A 138 20.53 46.14 24.22
C LEU A 138 20.00 46.57 25.60
#